data_AF-A0A7V6G1G3-F1
#
_entry.id   AF-A0A7V6G1G3-F1
#
_cell.length_a   1.000
_cell.length_b   1.000
_cell.length_c   1.000
_cell.angle_alpha   90.00
_cell.angle_beta   90.00
_cell.angle_gamma   90.00
#
_symmetry.space_group_name_H-M   'P 1'
#
loop_
_entity.id
_entity.type
_entity.pdbx_description
1 polymer ?
#
loop_
_entity_poly.entity_id
_entity_poly.type
_entity_poly.pdbx_seq_one_letter_code
_entity_poly.pdbx_strand_id
1 'polypeptide(L)' 'MFDKYKKEFLMIKHPREINDFRKKYPGFKDDKEMRIHFANICKKHMKLDTVDDHSDPREAFRNK' A
#
# COMPACT_ATOMS: atom_id res chain seq x y z
N MET A 1 -15.48 20.17 -0.74
CA MET A 1 -15.45 19.29 -1.94
C MET A 1 -14.40 18.16 -1.87
N PHE A 2 -13.67 17.99 -0.75
CA PHE A 2 -12.66 16.93 -0.55
C PHE A 2 -13.24 15.58 -0.11
N ASP A 3 -14.43 15.59 0.50
CA ASP A 3 -15.02 14.43 1.19
C ASP A 3 -15.38 13.25 0.27
N LYS A 4 -15.85 13.53 -0.95
CA LYS A 4 -16.37 12.48 -1.85
C LYS A 4 -15.26 11.53 -2.31
N TYR A 5 -14.13 12.09 -2.75
CA TYR A 5 -12.94 11.33 -3.15
C TYR A 5 -12.30 10.61 -1.96
N LYS A 6 -12.41 11.22 -0.76
CA LYS A 6 -11.88 10.64 0.47
C LYS A 6 -12.55 9.35 0.87
N LYS A 7 -13.88 9.33 0.85
CA LYS A 7 -14.66 8.13 1.12
C LYS A 7 -14.42 7.04 0.09
N GLU A 8 -14.37 7.37 -1.20
CA GLU A 8 -14.06 6.38 -2.24
C GLU A 8 -12.68 5.74 -2.03
N PHE A 9 -11.65 6.54 -1.76
CA PHE A 9 -10.30 6.02 -1.55
C PHE A 9 -10.17 5.12 -0.31
N LEU A 10 -10.83 5.48 0.79
CA LEU A 10 -10.80 4.70 2.03
C LEU A 10 -11.59 3.38 1.93
N MET A 11 -12.50 3.26 0.97
CA MET A 11 -13.21 2.00 0.68
C MET A 11 -12.38 1.01 -0.15
N ILE A 12 -11.32 1.47 -0.81
CA ILE A 12 -10.44 0.61 -1.61
C ILE A 12 -9.77 -0.40 -0.70
N LYS A 13 -9.69 -1.66 -1.14
CA LYS A 13 -9.08 -2.76 -0.38
C LYS A 13 -7.82 -3.30 -1.06
N HIS A 14 -7.69 -3.16 -2.37
CA HIS A 14 -6.59 -3.74 -3.14
C HIS A 14 -5.69 -2.65 -3.78
N PRO A 15 -4.35 -2.83 -3.82
CA PRO A 15 -3.45 -1.83 -4.41
C PRO A 15 -3.72 -1.52 -5.89
N ARG A 16 -4.27 -2.48 -6.64
CA ARG A 16 -4.60 -2.28 -8.07
C ARG A 16 -5.71 -1.24 -8.27
N GLU A 17 -6.73 -1.27 -7.43
CA GLU A 17 -7.87 -0.35 -7.49
C GLU A 17 -7.41 1.11 -7.23
N ILE A 18 -6.34 1.30 -6.47
CA ILE A 18 -5.73 2.61 -6.21
C ILE A 18 -5.12 3.20 -7.48
N ASN A 19 -4.49 2.36 -8.31
CA ASN A 19 -3.98 2.80 -9.62
C ASN A 19 -5.12 3.22 -10.55
N ASP A 20 -6.23 2.48 -10.56
CA ASP A 20 -7.39 2.84 -11.37
C ASP A 20 -8.07 4.11 -10.85
N PHE A 21 -8.13 4.30 -9.53
CA PHE A 21 -8.60 5.55 -8.90
C PHE A 21 -7.75 6.76 -9.32
N ARG A 22 -6.42 6.62 -9.32
CA ARG A 22 -5.50 7.70 -9.76
C ARG A 22 -5.66 8.05 -11.23
N LYS A 23 -5.92 7.05 -12.10
CA LYS A 23 -6.22 7.28 -13.52
C LYS A 23 -7.56 7.99 -13.71
N LYS A 24 -8.56 7.65 -12.90
CA LYS A 24 -9.90 8.26 -12.96
C LYS A 24 -9.90 9.71 -12.50
N TYR A 25 -9.02 10.06 -11.55
CA TYR A 25 -8.91 11.41 -10.99
C TYR A 25 -7.47 11.95 -11.10
N PRO A 26 -7.01 12.30 -12.32
CA PRO A 26 -5.70 12.90 -12.51
C PRO A 26 -5.69 14.30 -11.86
N GLY A 27 -4.86 14.48 -10.83
CA GLY A 27 -4.78 15.73 -10.06
C GLY A 27 -5.42 15.69 -8.66
N PHE A 28 -5.93 14.53 -8.25
CA PHE A 28 -6.29 14.27 -6.87
C PHE A 28 -5.08 14.47 -5.93
N LYS A 29 -5.25 15.24 -4.85
CA LYS A 29 -4.23 15.45 -3.80
C LYS A 29 -4.47 14.53 -2.62
N ASP A 30 -3.49 13.69 -2.32
CA ASP A 30 -3.50 12.76 -1.20
C ASP A 30 -3.33 13.44 0.16
N ASP A 31 -4.28 13.15 1.04
CA ASP A 31 -4.28 13.57 2.43
C ASP A 31 -3.45 12.59 3.29
N LYS A 32 -3.06 13.01 4.50
CA LYS A 32 -2.25 12.18 5.42
C LYS A 32 -2.91 10.83 5.69
N GLU A 33 -4.22 10.84 5.91
CA GLU A 33 -5.03 9.66 6.23
C GLU A 33 -5.06 8.64 5.07
N MET A 34 -5.13 9.13 3.83
CA MET A 34 -5.07 8.27 2.66
C MET A 34 -3.72 7.59 2.46
N ARG A 35 -2.63 8.32 2.73
CA ARG A 35 -1.27 7.75 2.64
C ARG A 35 -1.09 6.62 3.64
N ILE A 36 -1.64 6.77 4.85
CA ILE A 36 -1.65 5.71 5.87
C ILE A 36 -2.48 4.51 5.40
N HIS A 37 -3.67 4.75 4.85
CA HIS A 37 -4.52 3.69 4.30
C HIS A 37 -3.82 2.91 3.18
N PHE A 38 -3.18 3.62 2.25
CA PHE A 38 -2.39 3.02 1.18
C PHE A 38 -1.27 2.13 1.72
N ALA A 39 -0.49 2.64 2.68
CA ALA A 39 0.58 1.86 3.30
C ALA A 39 0.04 0.59 3.98
N ASN A 40 -1.10 0.67 4.66
CA ASN A 40 -1.77 -0.47 5.28
C ASN A 40 -2.23 -1.51 4.25
N ILE A 41 -2.80 -1.07 3.12
CA ILE A 41 -3.19 -1.94 2.02
C ILE A 41 -1.96 -2.64 1.42
N CYS A 42 -0.89 -1.89 1.16
CA CYS A 42 0.35 -2.45 0.61
C CYS A 42 1.00 -3.46 1.57
N LYS A 43 0.96 -3.20 2.88
CA LYS A 43 1.44 -4.12 3.91
C LYS A 43 0.62 -5.40 3.95
N LYS A 44 -0.72 -5.31 3.90
CA LYS A 44 -1.61 -6.49 3.87
C LYS A 44 -1.41 -7.36 2.63
N HIS A 45 -1.12 -6.76 1.49
CA HIS A 45 -0.94 -7.46 0.22
C HIS A 45 0.53 -7.80 -0.10
N MET A 46 1.41 -7.80 0.91
CA MET A 46 2.83 -8.23 0.82
C MET A 46 3.60 -7.59 -0.35
N LYS A 47 3.35 -6.31 -0.63
CA LYS A 47 4.14 -5.53 -1.61
C LYS A 47 5.22 -4.67 -0.98
N LEU A 48 5.29 -4.66 0.34
CA LEU A 48 6.35 -4.04 1.10
C LEU A 48 7.11 -5.21 1.72
N ASP A 49 8.33 -5.47 1.25
CA ASP A 49 9.30 -6.29 1.98
C ASP A 49 9.36 -5.74 3.41
N THR A 50 8.78 -6.49 4.35
CA THR A 50 8.98 -6.24 5.76
C THR A 50 10.24 -6.96 6.20
N VAL A 51 10.91 -6.44 7.23
CA VAL A 51 12.14 -7.06 7.77
C VAL A 51 11.92 -8.53 8.16
N ASP A 52 10.69 -8.92 8.52
CA ASP A 52 10.25 -10.29 8.76
C ASP A 52 10.27 -11.22 7.53
N ASP A 53 10.16 -10.70 6.31
CA ASP A 53 10.15 -11.50 5.06
C ASP A 53 11.55 -11.70 4.48
N HIS A 54 12.57 -11.06 5.05
CA HIS A 54 13.94 -11.33 4.65
C HIS A 54 14.40 -12.65 5.26
N SER A 55 14.54 -13.69 4.42
CA SER A 55 15.36 -14.85 4.77
C SER A 55 16.75 -14.36 5.17
N ASP A 56 17.14 -14.53 6.44
CA ASP A 56 18.44 -14.05 6.92
C ASP A 56 19.53 -14.76 6.08
N PRO A 57 20.36 -14.01 5.32
CA PRO A 57 21.38 -14.60 4.48
C PRO A 57 22.39 -15.42 5.29
N ARG A 58 22.47 -15.25 6.62
CA ARG A 58 23.31 -16.06 7.53
C ARG A 58 22.76 -17.46 7.78
N GLU A 59 21.46 -17.72 7.64
CA GLU A 59 20.92 -19.08 7.77
C GLU A 59 21.47 -20.01 6.68
N ALA A 60 21.69 -19.49 5.48
CA ALA A 60 22.29 -20.24 4.38
C ALA A 60 23.74 -20.71 4.66
N PHE A 61 24.44 -20.08 5.60
CA PHE A 61 25.80 -20.43 5.98
C PHE A 61 25.91 -21.31 7.24
N ARG A 62 24.80 -21.54 7.96
CA ARG A 62 24.81 -22.38 9.18
C ARG A 62 24.61 -23.88 8.91
N ASN A 63 24.10 -24.26 7.74
CA ASN A 63 23.87 -25.66 7.35
C ASN A 63 25.02 -26.27 6.51
N LYS A 64 26.26 -25.82 6.69
CA LYS A 64 27.45 -26.43 6.08
C LYS A 64 28.31 -27.12 7.13
#